data_AF-A0A7V3NBT2-F1
#
_entry.id   AF-A0A7V3NBT2-F1
#
_cell.length_a   1.000
_cell.length_b   1.000
_cell.length_c   1.000
_cell.angle_alpha   90.00
_cell.angle_beta   90.00
_cell.angle_gamma   90.00
#
_symmetry.space_group_name_H-M   'P 1'
#
loop_
_entity.id
_entity.type
_entity.pdbx_description
1 polymer ?
#
loop_
_entity_poly.entity_id
_entity_poly.type
_entity_poly.pdbx_seq_one_letter_code
_entity_poly.pdbx_strand_id
1 'polypeptide(L)' 'HVRTYGLFAANPFGIKDFTGKGDGSYTLPAGQTLRLRYRFLFHLGDEKEGKVAEAFAEYAKSP' A
#
# COMPACT_ATOMS: atom_id res chain seq x y z
N HIS A 1 -2.24 -15.04 4.28
CA HIS A 1 -3.16 -15.34 5.41
C HIS A 1 -3.94 -14.08 5.72
N VAL A 2 -5.24 -14.04 5.42
CA VAL A 2 -6.13 -12.96 5.86
C VAL A 2 -6.94 -13.49 7.04
N ARG A 3 -7.05 -12.71 8.11
CA ARG A 3 -8.06 -12.95 9.14
C ARG A 3 -9.25 -12.03 8.82
N THR A 4 -10.40 -12.30 9.41
CA THR A 4 -11.70 -11.67 9.12
C THR A 4 -11.77 -10.14 9.31
N TYR A 5 -10.68 -9.48 9.69
CA TYR A 5 -10.57 -8.03 9.92
C TYR A 5 -9.87 -7.26 8.78
N GLY A 6 -10.07 -7.67 7.54
CA GLY A 6 -9.68 -6.89 6.37
C GLY A 6 -8.39 -7.33 5.69
N LEU A 7 -8.36 -7.11 4.37
CA LEU A 7 -7.26 -7.43 3.48
C LEU A 7 -6.03 -6.58 3.81
N PHE A 8 -5.09 -7.16 4.57
CA PHE A 8 -3.84 -6.53 4.98
C PHE A 8 -2.74 -6.79 3.93
N ALA A 9 -2.81 -6.16 2.76
CA ALA A 9 -1.70 -6.26 1.82
C ALA A 9 -1.57 -5.04 0.90
N ALA A 10 -0.83 -4.02 1.37
CA ALA A 10 -0.13 -3.11 0.46
C ALA A 10 1.18 -3.78 0.01
N ASN A 11 1.08 -4.79 -0.87
CA ASN A 11 2.25 -5.47 -1.43
C ASN A 11 2.61 -4.88 -2.81
N PRO A 12 3.64 -4.01 -2.92
CA PRO A 12 4.03 -3.42 -4.20
C PRO A 12 4.64 -4.42 -5.19
N PHE A 13 4.97 -5.64 -4.74
CA PHE A 13 5.55 -6.70 -5.56
C PHE A 13 4.52 -7.79 -5.92
N GLY A 14 3.26 -7.66 -5.46
CA GLY A 14 2.21 -8.65 -5.67
C GLY A 14 1.56 -8.63 -7.06
N ILE A 15 2.17 -7.99 -8.05
CA ILE A 15 1.59 -7.78 -9.39
C ILE A 15 1.14 -9.10 -10.02
N LYS A 16 1.98 -10.14 -9.93
CA LYS A 16 1.65 -11.50 -10.39
C LYS A 16 0.41 -12.05 -9.68
N ASP A 17 0.38 -11.94 -8.35
CA ASP A 17 -0.68 -12.52 -7.51
C ASP A 17 -2.01 -11.77 -7.61
N PHE A 18 -1.99 -10.45 -7.85
CA PHE A 18 -3.19 -9.61 -7.90
C PHE A 18 -3.76 -9.43 -9.30
N THR A 19 -2.91 -9.45 -10.33
CA THR A 19 -3.34 -9.12 -11.71
C THR A 19 -3.16 -10.28 -12.69
N GLY A 20 -2.40 -11.31 -12.32
CA GLY A 20 -2.02 -12.41 -13.21
C GLY A 20 -1.07 -11.99 -14.34
N LYS A 21 -0.56 -10.75 -14.33
CA LYS A 21 0.34 -10.19 -15.34
C LYS A 21 1.70 -9.92 -14.70
N GLY A 22 2.78 -10.07 -15.46
CA GLY A 22 4.14 -9.80 -14.96
C GLY A 22 4.57 -10.72 -13.82
N ASP A 23 5.82 -10.58 -13.36
CA ASP A 23 6.37 -11.34 -12.24
C ASP A 23 6.39 -10.56 -10.92
N GLY A 24 6.21 -9.23 -10.97
CA GLY A 24 6.22 -8.35 -9.81
C GLY A 24 7.59 -8.11 -9.20
N SER A 25 8.67 -8.53 -9.87
CA SER A 25 10.03 -8.38 -9.37
C SER A 25 10.52 -6.93 -9.50
N TYR A 26 11.37 -6.51 -8.56
CA TYR A 26 12.11 -5.26 -8.62
C TYR A 26 13.58 -5.53 -8.34
N THR A 27 14.44 -5.22 -9.32
CA THR A 27 15.89 -5.31 -9.17
C THR A 27 16.45 -3.98 -8.71
N LEU A 28 17.03 -3.92 -7.51
CA LEU A 28 17.74 -2.74 -7.02
C LEU A 28 19.21 -2.80 -7.48
N PRO A 29 19.69 -1.88 -8.34
CA PRO A 29 21.09 -1.88 -8.77
C PRO A 29 22.05 -1.56 -7.62
N ALA A 30 23.29 -2.03 -7.75
CA ALA A 30 24.34 -1.74 -6.77
C ALA A 30 24.54 -0.22 -6.59
N GLY A 31 24.66 0.22 -5.34
CA GLY A 31 24.83 1.63 -4.99
C GLY A 31 23.55 2.47 -5.01
N GLN A 32 22.41 1.90 -5.40
CA GLN A 32 21.13 2.62 -5.41
C GLN A 32 20.33 2.42 -4.12
N THR A 33 19.35 3.29 -3.90
CA THR A 33 18.43 3.22 -2.75
C THR A 33 16.99 3.07 -3.22
N LEU A 34 16.29 2.05 -2.71
CA LEU A 34 14.84 1.95 -2.79
C LEU A 34 14.22 2.53 -1.52
N ARG A 35 13.35 3.54 -1.66
CA ARG A 35 12.60 4.11 -0.54
C ARG A 35 11.12 3.79 -0.70
N LEU A 36 10.60 2.96 0.21
CA LEU A 36 9.18 2.64 0.30
C LEU A 36 8.57 3.41 1.48
N ARG A 37 7.44 4.08 1.25
CA ARG A 37 6.74 4.84 2.29
C ARG A 37 5.37 4.22 2.51
N TYR A 38 5.05 3.92 3.76
CA TYR A 38 3.76 3.40 4.17
C TYR A 38 3.17 4.26 5.29
N ARG A 39 1.83 4.36 5.30
CA ARG A 39 1.06 4.99 6.37
C ARG A 39 -0.05 4.04 6.78
N PHE A 40 -0.17 3.81 8.08
CA PHE A 40 -1.33 3.13 8.66
C PHE A 40 -2.31 4.18 9.18
N LEU A 41 -3.58 4.02 8.84
CA LEU A 41 -4.67 4.87 9.31
C LEU A 41 -5.64 3.99 10.10
N PHE A 42 -5.84 4.35 11.36
CA PHE A 42 -6.85 3.75 12.22
C PHE A 42 -7.93 4.79 12.44
N HIS A 43 -9.18 4.44 12.13
CA HIS A 43 -10.33 5.28 12.37
C HIS A 43 -11.49 4.41 12.86
N LEU A 44 -12.44 5.05 13.53
CA LEU A 44 -13.73 4.45 13.84
C LEU A 44 -14.67 4.66 12.65
N GLY A 45 -15.75 3.89 12.59
CA GLY A 45 -16.73 4.01 11.50
C GLY A 45 -16.22 3.46 10.16
N ASP A 46 -16.86 3.88 9.08
CA ASP A 46 -16.52 3.49 7.70
C ASP A 46 -15.48 4.41 7.04
N GLU A 47 -15.18 4.19 5.76
CA GLU A 47 -14.17 4.97 5.02
C GLU A 47 -14.53 6.45 4.85
N LYS A 48 -15.82 6.80 4.95
CA LYS A 48 -16.33 8.16 4.82
C LYS A 48 -16.29 8.88 6.17
N GLU A 49 -16.79 8.24 7.23
CA GLU A 49 -16.69 8.76 8.60
C GLU A 49 -15.22 8.95 9.02
N GLY A 50 -14.37 7.99 8.63
CA GLY A 50 -12.93 8.00 8.86
C GLY A 50 -12.14 8.94 7.95
N LYS A 51 -12.78 9.57 6.95
CA LYS A 51 -12.14 10.48 5.98
C LYS A 51 -10.88 9.88 5.32
N VAL A 52 -10.99 8.61 4.92
CA VAL A 52 -9.83 7.84 4.41
C VAL A 52 -9.31 8.44 3.11
N ALA A 53 -10.20 8.93 2.24
CA ALA A 53 -9.83 9.53 0.96
C ALA A 53 -9.01 10.81 1.15
N GLU A 54 -9.40 11.65 2.10
CA GLU A 54 -8.70 12.89 2.44
C GLU A 54 -7.35 12.60 3.07
N ALA A 55 -7.28 11.69 4.04
CA ALA A 55 -6.04 11.26 4.68
C ALA A 55 -5.05 10.67 3.67
N PHE A 56 -5.55 9.91 2.67
CA PHE A 56 -4.75 9.42 1.55
C PHE A 56 -4.27 10.56 0.65
N ALA A 57 -5.14 11.51 0.29
CA ALA A 57 -4.78 12.65 -0.55
C ALA A 57 -3.71 13.54 0.10
N GLU A 58 -3.76 13.73 1.41
CA GLU A 58 -2.71 14.43 2.17
C GLU A 58 -1.40 13.63 2.21
N TYR A 59 -1.49 12.31 2.42
CA TYR A 59 -0.32 11.44 2.40
C TYR A 59 0.37 11.46 1.03
N ALA A 60 -0.38 11.39 -0.06
CA ALA A 60 0.13 11.38 -1.43
C ALA A 60 0.85 12.68 -1.81
N LYS A 61 0.57 13.80 -1.13
CA LYS A 61 1.25 15.09 -1.30
C LYS A 61 2.50 15.24 -0.42
N SER A 62 2.70 14.33 0.53
CA SER A 62 3.85 14.38 1.43
C SER A 62 5.12 13.91 0.71
N PRO A 63 6.27 14.61 0.86
CA PRO A 63 7.52 14.28 0.17
C PRO A 63 8.14 12.95 0.63
#